data_AF-A0A0X1KIC7-F1
#
_entry.id   AF-A0A0X1KIC7-F1
#
_cell.length_a   1.000
_cell.length_b   1.000
_cell.length_c   1.000
_cell.angle_alpha   90.00
_cell.angle_beta   90.00
_cell.angle_gamma   90.00
#
_symmetry.space_group_name_H-M   'P 1'
#
loop_
_entity.id
_entity.type
_entity.pdbx_description
1 polymer ?
#
loop_
_entity_poly.entity_id
_entity_poly.type
_entity_poly.pdbx_seq_one_letter_code
_entity_poly.pdbx_strand_id
1 'polypeptide(L)' 'MNATLFALAVVFIVAATYVNMKGSRKLGLVLSGIAGGLAASILLHDRLNQLIAFAVGFALTVAVEEIKLIRIKR' A
#
# COMPACT_ATOMS: atom_id res chain seq x y z
N MET A 1 -16.25 -8.53 -7.82
CA MET A 1 -15.29 -7.51 -7.32
C MET A 1 -15.89 -6.84 -6.10
N ASN A 2 -15.23 -6.87 -4.95
CA ASN A 2 -15.80 -6.36 -3.70
C ASN A 2 -15.62 -4.83 -3.64
N ALA A 3 -16.66 -4.08 -4.04
CA ALA A 3 -16.61 -2.63 -4.21
C ALA A 3 -16.13 -1.88 -2.95
N THR A 4 -16.45 -2.42 -1.76
CA THR A 4 -16.03 -1.87 -0.47
C THR A 4 -14.52 -1.91 -0.28
N LEU A 5 -13.86 -3.00 -0.64
CA LEU A 5 -12.40 -3.13 -0.54
C LEU A 5 -11.69 -2.19 -1.51
N PHE A 6 -12.25 -2.02 -2.71
CA PHE A 6 -11.72 -1.08 -3.69
C PHE A 6 -11.84 0.37 -3.22
N ALA A 7 -12.99 0.76 -2.68
CA ALA A 7 -13.18 2.09 -2.10
C ALA A 7 -12.20 2.35 -0.94
N LEU A 8 -12.02 1.36 -0.05
CA LEU A 8 -11.02 1.42 1.02
C LEU A 8 -9.60 1.60 0.47
N ALA A 9 -9.20 0.82 -0.53
CA ALA A 9 -7.88 0.95 -1.15
C ALA A 9 -7.66 2.36 -1.70
N VAL A 10 -8.64 2.94 -2.40
CA VAL A 10 -8.56 4.32 -2.92
C VAL A 10 -8.41 5.33 -1.78
N VAL A 11 -9.18 5.23 -0.70
CA VAL A 11 -9.06 6.11 0.47
C VAL A 11 -7.66 6.02 1.08
N PHE A 12 -7.11 4.81 1.22
CA PHE A 12 -5.75 4.61 1.74
C PHE A 12 -4.67 5.17 0.79
N ILE A 13 -4.83 5.04 -0.53
CA ILE A 13 -3.90 5.65 -1.51
C ILE A 13 -3.88 7.17 -1.37
N VAL A 14 -5.05 7.81 -1.28
CA VAL A 14 -5.16 9.27 -1.12
C VAL A 14 -4.57 9.70 0.23
N ALA A 15 -4.89 8.99 1.31
CA ALA A 15 -4.35 9.27 2.64
C ALA A 15 -2.82 9.11 2.68
N ALA A 16 -2.29 8.04 2.09
CA ALA A 16 -0.85 7.78 1.98
C ALA A 16 -0.15 8.91 1.22
N THR A 17 -0.72 9.32 0.09
CA THR A 17 -0.21 10.43 -0.74
C THR A 17 -0.16 11.73 0.05
N TYR A 18 -1.26 12.08 0.74
CA TYR A 18 -1.34 13.29 1.55
C TYR A 18 -0.31 13.30 2.69
N VAL A 19 -0.17 12.18 3.41
CA VAL A 19 0.76 12.07 4.53
C VAL A 19 2.21 12.10 4.07
N ASN A 20 2.52 11.48 2.92
CA ASN A 20 3.84 11.57 2.30
C ASN A 20 4.17 13.00 1.86
N MET A 21 3.22 13.73 1.28
CA MET A 21 3.39 15.15 0.94
C MET A 21 3.64 16.01 2.19
N LYS A 22 3.04 15.66 3.33
CA LYS A 22 3.26 16.33 4.62
C LYS A 22 4.61 15.99 5.27
N GLY A 23 5.44 15.16 4.64
CA GLY A 23 6.77 14.80 5.12
C GLY A 23 6.80 13.75 6.25
N SER A 24 5.66 13.17 6.60
CA SER A 24 5.54 12.18 7.68
C SER A 24 5.88 10.77 7.19
N ARG A 25 7.17 10.48 7.06
CA ARG A 25 7.71 9.26 6.40
C ARG A 25 7.17 7.95 6.97
N LYS A 26 7.16 7.78 8.30
CA LYS A 26 6.72 6.53 8.94
C LYS A 26 5.25 6.23 8.67
N LEU A 27 4.40 7.26 8.77
CA LEU A 27 2.96 7.14 8.53
C LEU A 27 2.66 6.95 7.04
N GLY A 28 3.39 7.65 6.16
CA GLY A 28 3.28 7.47 4.71
C GLY A 28 3.60 6.04 4.29
N LEU A 29 4.71 5.47 4.78
CA LEU A 29 5.09 4.08 4.53
C LEU A 29 4.03 3.06 4.96
N VAL A 30 3.49 3.22 6.17
CA VAL A 30 2.46 2.30 6.68
C VAL A 30 1.18 2.42 5.84
N LEU A 31 0.75 3.63 5.51
CA LEU A 31 -0.45 3.87 4.70
C LEU A 31 -0.29 3.37 3.26
N SER A 32 0.86 3.61 2.64
CA SER A 32 1.20 3.09 1.32
C SER A 32 1.24 1.56 1.33
N GLY A 33 1.83 0.95 2.36
CA GLY A 33 1.80 -0.49 2.58
C GLY A 33 0.38 -1.04 2.65
N ILE A 34 -0.50 -0.43 3.46
CA ILE A 34 -1.91 -0.86 3.57
C ILE A 34 -2.63 -0.72 2.23
N ALA A 35 -2.42 0.38 1.51
CA ALA A 35 -2.97 0.60 0.18
C ALA A 35 -2.53 -0.50 -0.80
N GLY A 36 -1.24 -0.80 -0.85
CA GLY A 36 -0.67 -1.84 -1.70
C GLY A 36 -1.13 -3.25 -1.33
N GLY A 37 -1.23 -3.55 -0.04
CA GLY A 37 -1.79 -4.81 0.47
C GLY A 37 -3.25 -4.99 0.08
N LEU A 38 -4.08 -3.96 0.25
CA LEU A 38 -5.48 -3.99 -0.17
C LEU A 38 -5.60 -4.17 -1.69
N ALA A 39 -4.82 -3.42 -2.47
CA ALA A 39 -4.81 -3.54 -3.93
C ALA A 39 -4.41 -4.96 -4.40
N ALA A 40 -3.34 -5.52 -3.83
CA ALA A 40 -2.91 -6.88 -4.14
C ALA A 40 -3.94 -7.94 -3.71
N SER A 41 -4.59 -7.74 -2.56
CA SER A 41 -5.63 -8.65 -2.07
C SER A 41 -6.86 -8.69 -2.98
N ILE A 42 -7.19 -7.57 -3.64
CA ILE A 42 -8.26 -7.50 -4.64
C ILE A 42 -7.81 -8.15 -5.95
N LEU A 43 -6.58 -7.85 -6.40
CA LEU A 43 -6.04 -8.32 -7.67
C LEU A 43 -5.81 -9.84 -7.69
N LEU A 44 -5.42 -10.42 -6.55
CA LEU A 44 -5.09 -11.83 -6.40
C LEU A 44 -6.17 -12.63 -5.68
N HIS A 45 -7.36 -12.07 -5.49
CA HIS A 45 -8.45 -12.68 -4.73
C HIS A 45 -8.80 -14.11 -5.22
N ASP A 46 -8.79 -14.33 -6.54
CA ASP A 46 -9.12 -15.64 -7.13
C ASP A 46 -7.93 -16.61 -7.22
N ARG A 47 -6.72 -16.15 -6.87
CA ARG A 47 -5.46 -16.90 -7.05
C ARG A 47 -4.82 -17.31 -5.72
N LEU A 48 -5.02 -16.52 -4.67
CA LEU A 48 -4.33 -16.64 -3.38
C LEU A 48 -5.28 -16.31 -2.23
N ASN A 49 -4.99 -16.88 -1.06
CA ASN A 49 -5.66 -16.49 0.17
C ASN A 49 -5.49 -14.98 0.38
N GLN A 50 -6.61 -14.30 0.63
CA GLN A 50 -6.68 -12.85 0.75
C GLN A 50 -5.69 -12.28 1.79
N LEU A 51 -5.44 -13.01 2.88
CA LEU A 51 -4.47 -12.61 3.90
C LEU A 51 -3.03 -12.65 3.37
N ILE A 52 -2.70 -13.68 2.58
CA ILE A 52 -1.37 -13.85 1.99
C ILE A 52 -1.14 -12.80 0.91
N ALA A 53 -2.13 -12.60 0.03
CA ALA A 53 -2.08 -11.57 -1.00
C ALA A 53 -1.91 -10.17 -0.39
N PHE A 54 -2.60 -9.87 0.72
CA PHE A 54 -2.42 -8.63 1.47
C PHE A 54 -1.00 -8.50 2.02
N ALA A 55 -0.50 -9.52 2.71
CA ALA A 55 0.84 -9.48 3.31
C ALA A 55 1.95 -9.28 2.27
N VAL A 56 1.85 -9.96 1.12
CA VAL A 56 2.78 -9.82 0.00
C VAL A 56 2.70 -8.41 -0.62
N GLY A 57 1.49 -7.91 -0.89
CA GLY A 57 1.29 -6.56 -1.42
C GLY A 57 1.80 -5.46 -0.50
N PHE A 58 1.56 -5.61 0.81
CA PHE A 58 2.06 -4.71 1.84
C PHE A 58 3.59 -4.70 1.86
N ALA A 59 4.20 -5.89 1.98
CA ALA A 59 5.64 -6.02 2.07
C ALA A 59 6.35 -5.47 0.83
N LEU A 60 5.85 -5.77 -0.37
CA LEU A 60 6.41 -5.25 -1.62
C LEU A 60 6.28 -3.73 -1.71
N THR A 61 5.13 -3.17 -1.33
CA THR A 61 4.91 -1.73 -1.40
C THR A 61 5.81 -0.99 -0.42
N VAL A 62 5.92 -1.48 0.82
CA VAL A 62 6.86 -0.95 1.83
C VAL A 62 8.30 -1.04 1.34
N ALA A 63 8.73 -2.17 0.77
CA ALA A 63 10.09 -2.34 0.26
C ALA A 63 10.41 -1.37 -0.88
N VAL A 64 9.49 -1.20 -1.84
CA VAL A 64 9.64 -0.27 -2.96
C VAL A 64 9.70 1.17 -2.45
N GLU A 65 8.85 1.53 -1.49
CA GLU A 65 8.81 2.89 -0.95
C GLU A 65 10.07 3.21 -0.14
N GLU A 66 10.56 2.28 0.69
CA GLU A 66 11.86 2.38 1.36
C GLU A 66 13.01 2.60 0.36
N ILE A 67 13.09 1.80 -0.71
CA ILE A 67 14.11 1.95 -1.75
C ILE A 67 14.02 3.32 -2.42
N LYS A 68 12.81 3.77 -2.76
CA LYS A 68 12.57 5.08 -3.38
C LYS A 68 12.99 6.22 -2.45
N LEU A 69 12.69 6.11 -1.16
CA LEU A 69 13.08 7.09 -0.14
C LEU A 69 14.59 7.15 0.06
N ILE A 70 15.29 6.01 0.06
CA ILE A 70 16.76 5.95 0.12
C ILE A 70 17.37 6.63 -1.12
N ARG A 71 16.80 6.40 -2.30
CA ARG A 71 17.29 6.99 -3.56
C ARG A 71 17.11 8.50 -3.64
N ILE A 72 16.02 9.05 -3.11
CA ILE A 72 15.75 10.51 -3.08
C ILE A 72 16.70 11.26 -2.12
N LYS A 73 17.32 10.56 -1.16
CA LYS A 73 18.21 11.15 -0.16
C LYS A 73 19.69 11.24 -0.59
N ARG A 74 20.06 10.60 -1.71
CA ARG A 74 21.40 10.71 -2.34
C ARG A 74 21.36 11.74 -3.45
#